data_AF-A0A329RQ86-F1
#
_entry.id   AF-A0A329RQ86-F1
#
_cell.length_a   1.000
_cell.length_b   1.000
_cell.length_c   1.000
_cell.angle_alpha   90.00
_cell.angle_beta   90.00
_cell.angle_gamma   90.00
#
_symmetry.space_group_name_H-M   'P 1'
#
loop_
_entity.id
_entity.type
_entity.pdbx_description
1 polymer ?
#
loop_
_entity_poly.entity_id
_entity_poly.type
_entity_poly.pdbx_seq_one_letter_code
_entity_poly.pdbx_strand_id
1 'polypeptide(L)' 'MTRIIIVGGGPAGISVAQALAKNVTTNDVTEVIVFEKSKYYYHSVGTPRAVVDADYTKKLVVPYDNAIAAEARSRFSALS' A
#
# COMPACT_ATOMS: atom_id res chain seq x y z
N MET A 1 7.06 8.27 -21.17
CA MET A 1 7.06 7.80 -19.77
C MET A 1 5.64 7.91 -19.27
N THR A 2 5.05 6.80 -18.84
CA THR A 2 3.67 6.76 -18.34
C THR A 2 3.70 6.74 -16.82
N ARG A 3 2.94 7.61 -16.16
CA ARG A 3 2.85 7.65 -14.70
C ARG A 3 1.45 7.27 -14.26
N ILE A 4 1.35 6.25 -13.43
CA ILE A 4 0.10 5.77 -12.83
C ILE A 4 0.09 6.21 -11.37
N ILE A 5 -0.88 7.03 -11.00
CA ILE A 5 -1.06 7.48 -9.62
C ILE A 5 -2.29 6.79 -9.05
N ILE A 6 -2.08 6.02 -7.99
CA ILE A 6 -3.13 5.35 -7.21
C ILE A 6 -3.37 6.21 -5.98
N VAL A 7 -4.54 6.82 -5.87
CA VAL A 7 -4.92 7.62 -4.70
C VAL A 7 -5.62 6.72 -3.69
N GLY A 8 -5.03 6.57 -2.51
CA GLY A 8 -5.54 5.76 -1.41
C GLY A 8 -4.82 4.42 -1.25
N GLY A 9 -4.25 4.19 -0.07
CA GLY A 9 -3.54 2.95 0.33
C GLY A 9 -4.45 1.86 0.91
N GLY A 10 -5.75 1.87 0.61
CA GLY A 10 -6.69 0.85 1.08
C GLY A 10 -6.51 -0.51 0.38
N PRO A 11 -7.35 -1.52 0.70
CA PRO A 11 -7.28 -2.85 0.10
C PRO A 11 -7.30 -2.82 -1.43
N ALA A 12 -8.14 -1.98 -2.03
CA ALA A 12 -8.23 -1.82 -3.47
C ALA A 12 -6.95 -1.20 -4.06
N GLY A 13 -6.49 -0.07 -3.52
CA GLY A 13 -5.31 0.64 -4.02
C GLY A 13 -4.04 -0.21 -3.94
N ILE A 14 -3.81 -0.87 -2.81
CA ILE A 14 -2.67 -1.78 -2.65
C ILE A 14 -2.80 -3.02 -3.55
N SER A 15 -3.99 -3.58 -3.71
CA SER A 15 -4.20 -4.72 -4.63
C SER A 15 -3.87 -4.35 -6.08
N VAL A 16 -4.28 -3.17 -6.54
CA VAL A 16 -3.91 -2.66 -7.87
C VAL A 16 -2.41 -2.44 -7.96
N ALA A 17 -1.79 -1.82 -6.95
CA ALA A 17 -0.34 -1.59 -6.93
C ALA A 17 0.46 -2.90 -7.00
N GLN A 18 0.03 -3.92 -6.25
CA GLN A 18 0.64 -5.26 -6.28
C GLN A 18 0.43 -5.97 -7.62
N ALA A 19 -0.75 -5.83 -8.23
CA ALA A 19 -1.03 -6.39 -9.55
C ALA A 19 -0.16 -5.72 -10.63
N LEU A 20 -0.04 -4.39 -10.60
CA LEU A 20 0.83 -3.65 -11.52
C LEU A 20 2.30 -4.01 -11.30
N ALA A 21 2.76 -4.15 -10.06
CA ALA A 21 4.13 -4.53 -9.74
C ALA A 21 4.54 -5.90 -10.34
N LYS A 22 3.58 -6.81 -10.56
CA LYS A 22 3.83 -8.12 -11.21
C LYS A 22 3.93 -8.02 -12.74
N ASN A 23 3.32 -7.00 -13.34
CA ASN A 23 3.20 -6.87 -14.80
C ASN A 23 4.18 -5.84 -15.38
N VAL A 24 4.58 -4.83 -14.60
CA VAL A 24 5.50 -3.79 -15.05
C VAL A 24 6.94 -4.28 -14.89
N THR A 25 7.61 -4.57 -16.00
CA THR A 25 8.97 -5.12 -16.08
C THR A 25 10.03 -4.01 -16.09
N THR A 26 11.30 -4.35 -15.85
CA THR A 26 12.41 -3.38 -15.83
C THR A 26 12.60 -2.62 -17.14
N ASN A 27 12.12 -3.18 -18.26
CA ASN A 27 12.19 -2.56 -19.58
C ASN A 27 11.06 -1.56 -19.83
N ASP A 28 10.01 -1.55 -18.99
CA ASP A 28 8.91 -0.61 -19.11
C ASP A 28 9.26 0.77 -18.53
N VAL A 29 8.98 1.82 -19.29
CA VAL A 29 9.11 3.23 -18.86
C VAL A 29 7.88 3.72 -18.07
N THR A 30 7.29 2.82 -17.27
CA THR A 30 6.10 3.08 -16.46
C THR A 30 6.46 3.22 -15.00
N GLU A 31 6.03 4.33 -14.40
CA GLU A 31 6.15 4.60 -12.97
C GLU A 31 4.79 4.44 -12.30
N VAL A 32 4.74 3.76 -11.16
CA VAL A 32 3.52 3.55 -10.39
C VAL A 32 3.73 4.16 -9.01
N ILE A 33 2.82 5.02 -8.58
CA ILE A 33 2.91 5.73 -7.31
C ILE A 33 1.63 5.48 -6.53
N VAL A 34 1.74 5.02 -5.28
CA VAL A 34 0.62 4.98 -4.34
C VAL A 34 0.70 6.23 -3.47
N PHE A 35 -0.30 7.09 -3.58
CA PHE A 35 -0.41 8.31 -2.81
C PHE A 35 -1.36 8.07 -1.63
N GLU A 36 -0.79 7.98 -0.44
CA GLU A 36 -1.51 7.76 0.81
C GLU A 36 -0.98 8.69 1.88
N LYS A 37 -1.88 9.27 2.69
CA LYS A 37 -1.52 10.25 3.72
C LYS A 37 -0.73 9.62 4.86
N SER A 38 -1.01 8.36 5.16
CA SER A 38 -0.44 7.61 6.28
C SER A 38 0.63 6.61 5.80
N LYS A 39 1.64 6.36 6.65
CA LYS A 39 2.58 5.24 6.46
C LYS A 39 1.98 3.88 6.84
N TYR A 40 0.76 3.88 7.36
CA TYR A 40 0.05 2.70 7.84
C TYR A 40 -1.37 2.64 7.27
N TYR A 41 -1.80 1.42 6.97
CA TYR A 41 -3.19 1.09 6.71
C TYR A 41 -3.95 0.91 8.03
N TYR A 42 -5.09 1.57 8.16
CA TYR A 42 -6.03 1.33 9.26
C TYR A 42 -7.05 0.26 8.89
N HIS A 43 -7.02 -0.88 9.58
CA HIS A 43 -7.97 -1.98 9.39
C HIS A 43 -9.30 -1.71 10.11
N SER A 44 -10.12 -0.85 9.50
CA SER A 44 -11.40 -0.41 10.07
C SER A 44 -12.36 -1.56 10.41
N VAL A 45 -12.36 -2.64 9.61
CA VAL A 45 -13.20 -3.83 9.83
C VAL A 45 -12.86 -4.54 11.14
N GLY A 46 -11.60 -4.47 11.61
CA GLY A 46 -11.16 -5.06 12.87
C GLY A 46 -11.50 -4.22 14.11
N THR A 47 -11.87 -2.95 13.93
CA THR A 47 -12.09 -2.01 15.05
C THR A 47 -13.06 -2.53 16.12
N PRO A 48 -14.20 -3.15 15.78
CA PRO A 48 -15.11 -3.67 16.80
C PRO A 48 -14.45 -4.68 17.75
N ARG A 49 -13.41 -5.41 17.30
CA ARG A 49 -12.67 -6.35 18.14
C ARG A 49 -11.80 -5.63 19.18
N ALA A 50 -11.25 -4.47 18.83
CA ALA A 50 -10.43 -3.69 19.76
C ALA A 50 -11.24 -3.08 20.91
N VAL A 51 -12.57 -2.97 20.77
CA VAL A 51 -13.46 -2.51 21.84
C VAL A 51 -13.60 -3.55 22.98
N VAL A 52 -13.45 -4.83 22.66
CA VAL A 52 -13.58 -5.94 23.61
C VAL A 52 -12.25 -6.60 23.99
N ASP A 53 -11.21 -6.38 23.18
CA ASP A 53 -9.86 -6.90 23.37
C ASP A 53 -8.85 -5.79 23.02
N ALA A 54 -8.36 -5.09 24.06
CA ALA A 54 -7.45 -3.97 23.89
C ALA A 54 -6.16 -4.34 23.16
N ASP A 55 -5.67 -5.58 23.33
CA ASP A 55 -4.46 -6.06 22.67
C ASP A 55 -4.64 -6.20 21.15
N TYR A 56 -5.89 -6.32 20.68
CA TYR A 56 -6.20 -6.35 19.25
C TYR A 56 -5.89 -5.02 18.53
N THR A 57 -5.78 -3.91 19.25
CA THR A 57 -5.43 -2.59 18.67
C THR A 57 -4.12 -2.65 17.88
N LYS A 58 -3.17 -3.50 18.30
CA LYS A 58 -1.87 -3.73 17.63
C LYS A 58 -2.03 -4.29 16.21
N LYS A 59 -3.17 -4.91 15.89
CA LYS A 59 -3.50 -5.47 14.57
C LYS A 59 -4.28 -4.50 13.67
N LEU A 60 -4.70 -3.34 14.20
CA LEU A 60 -5.46 -2.36 13.42
C LEU A 60 -4.58 -1.47 12.56
N VAL A 61 -3.29 -1.37 12.86
CA VAL A 61 -2.34 -0.48 12.19
C VAL A 61 -1.31 -1.33 11.46
N VAL A 62 -1.43 -1.42 10.14
CA VAL A 62 -0.57 -2.28 9.30
C VAL A 62 0.42 -1.40 8.52
N PRO A 63 1.75 -1.55 8.71
CA PRO A 63 2.73 -0.78 7.97
C PRO A 63 2.76 -1.13 6.47
N TYR A 64 2.98 -0.14 5.61
CA TYR A 64 3.11 -0.37 4.16
C TYR A 64 4.49 -0.86 3.72
N ASP A 65 5.48 -0.91 4.62
CA ASP A 65 6.88 -1.22 4.33
C ASP A 65 7.05 -2.48 3.47
N ASN A 66 6.17 -3.47 3.64
CA ASN A 66 6.18 -4.73 2.89
C ASN A 66 4.95 -4.97 2.01
N ALA A 67 4.15 -3.94 1.74
CA ALA A 67 2.97 -4.05 0.89
C ALA A 67 3.32 -4.28 -0.59
N ILE A 68 4.51 -3.87 -1.03
CA ILE A 68 5.02 -4.07 -2.39
C ILE A 68 6.37 -4.79 -2.32
N ALA A 69 6.59 -5.73 -3.24
CA ALA A 69 7.83 -6.50 -3.35
C ALA A 69 9.05 -5.58 -3.52
N ALA A 70 10.17 -5.91 -2.90
CA ALA A 70 11.35 -5.04 -2.83
C ALA A 70 11.91 -4.71 -4.23
N GLU A 71 11.83 -5.67 -5.15
CA GLU A 71 12.25 -5.57 -6.54
C GLU A 71 11.48 -4.50 -7.32
N ALA A 72 10.24 -4.22 -6.90
CA ALA A 72 9.38 -3.21 -7.50
C ALA A 72 9.45 -1.85 -6.80
N ARG A 73 10.03 -1.75 -5.58
CA ARG A 73 10.02 -0.52 -4.76
C ARG A 73 10.84 0.64 -5.32
N SER A 74 11.86 0.39 -6.14
CA SER A 74 12.68 1.45 -6.77
C SER A 74 11.87 2.38 -7.69
N ARG A 75 10.61 2.03 -7.97
CA ARG A 75 9.68 2.76 -8.84
C ARG A 75 8.51 3.43 -8.12
N PHE A 76 8.43 3.29 -6.79
CA PHE A 76 7.40 3.90 -5.95
C PHE A 76 8.05 4.99 -5.09
N SER A 77 7.95 6.25 -5.50
CA SER A 77 8.34 7.37 -4.64
C SER A 77 7.16 7.80 -3.76
N ALA A 78 7.34 7.76 -2.44
CA ALA A 78 6.42 8.38 -1.50
C ALA A 78 6.77 9.87 -1.41
N LEU A 79 6.01 10.73 -2.09
CA LEU A 79 6.05 12.16 -1.83
C LEU A 79 5.30 12.43 -0.53
N SER A 80 6.06 12.78 0.51
CA SER A 80 5.58 13.26 1.81
C SER A 80 4.96 14.64 1.73
#